data_AF-A0A3B0WUL3-F1
#
_entry.id   AF-A0A3B0WUL3-F1
#
_cell.length_a   1.000
_cell.length_b   1.000
_cell.length_c   1.000
_cell.angle_alpha   90.00
_cell.angle_beta   90.00
_cell.angle_gamma   90.00
#
_symmetry.space_group_name_H-M   'P 1'
#
loop_
_entity.id
_entity.type
_entity.pdbx_description
1 polymer ?
#
loop_
_entity_poly.entity_id
_entity_poly.type
_entity_poly.pdbx_seq_one_letter_code
_entity_poly.pdbx_strand_id
1 'polypeptide(L)'
;MANSSEMFGSYTLKKGDNDKKKRWNGKKQAAAGEHVRELQTLLKKTGVYLSRIDGDFAGKTYDAVKRFQWNAQNIKSRIKNKALVTVSRTLTDKIDGIVGKNTKKELFIWKSKNYTSTGDLIRIKASEFDNIELSSIFKTITHPSIASDELVISSQLLDYLIQADTRAKELSITISLNQTFRVNGVKVSGAVVTPAKKSQHLIGHAIDCNIVDGAIHNNSNAFKKKQETKNAKKFIETMKENGMRWGGDFSKIDIPHFDKQVVSSTPKYNYKFFFNQRTISEKQCIKLKCW
;
A
#
# COMPACT_ATOMS: atom_id res chain seq x y z
N MET A 1 14.69 1.87 -34.23
CA MET A 1 14.31 1.74 -32.80
C MET A 1 12.79 1.84 -32.72
N ALA A 2 12.09 0.83 -32.21
CA ALA A 2 10.63 0.84 -32.16
C ALA A 2 10.11 2.03 -31.33
N ASN A 3 9.25 2.84 -31.92
CA ASN A 3 8.69 4.04 -31.28
C ASN A 3 7.57 3.61 -30.30
N SER A 4 7.51 4.22 -29.11
CA SER A 4 6.43 3.95 -28.14
C SER A 4 5.02 4.18 -28.71
N SER A 5 4.88 4.99 -29.77
CA SER A 5 3.61 5.22 -30.47
C SER A 5 3.10 4.01 -31.24
N GLU A 6 3.99 3.13 -31.71
CA GLU A 6 3.66 1.96 -32.52
C GLU A 6 3.23 0.76 -31.67
N MET A 7 3.39 0.84 -30.34
CA MET A 7 2.94 -0.22 -29.44
C MET A 7 1.47 -0.54 -29.69
N PHE A 8 1.20 -1.85 -29.81
CA PHE A 8 -0.12 -2.42 -30.02
C PHE A 8 -0.75 -1.98 -31.36
N GLY A 9 0.05 -1.95 -32.43
CA GLY A 9 -0.42 -1.54 -33.76
C GLY A 9 -0.93 -0.10 -33.80
N SER A 10 -0.39 0.77 -32.93
CA SER A 10 -0.86 2.14 -32.71
C SER A 10 -2.29 2.27 -32.17
N TYR A 11 -3.01 1.18 -31.87
CA TYR A 11 -4.39 1.22 -31.37
C TYR A 11 -4.50 1.68 -29.91
N THR A 12 -5.53 2.46 -29.60
CA THR A 12 -5.95 2.69 -28.21
C THR A 12 -6.71 1.46 -27.72
N LEU A 13 -6.11 0.66 -26.84
CA LEU A 13 -6.77 -0.54 -26.34
C LEU A 13 -7.69 -0.23 -25.15
N LYS A 14 -8.88 -0.84 -25.13
CA LYS A 14 -9.87 -0.66 -24.06
C LYS A 14 -10.68 -1.93 -23.82
N LYS A 15 -11.45 -1.94 -22.72
CA LYS A 15 -12.32 -3.06 -22.36
C LYS A 15 -13.26 -3.42 -23.52
N GLY A 16 -13.29 -4.71 -23.87
CA GLY A 16 -14.05 -5.26 -24.98
C GLY A 16 -13.27 -5.42 -26.30
N ASP A 17 -12.01 -4.96 -26.36
CA ASP A 17 -11.08 -5.33 -27.43
C ASP A 17 -10.66 -6.80 -27.29
N ASN A 18 -10.43 -7.48 -28.43
CA ASN A 18 -10.21 -8.92 -28.46
C ASN A 18 -9.48 -9.34 -29.74
N ASP A 19 -8.37 -10.07 -29.58
CA ASP A 19 -7.50 -10.46 -30.70
C ASP A 19 -8.19 -11.45 -31.65
N LYS A 20 -8.92 -12.45 -31.12
CA LYS A 20 -9.65 -13.44 -31.94
C LYS A 20 -10.76 -12.79 -32.77
N LYS A 21 -11.43 -11.77 -32.21
CA LYS A 21 -12.49 -11.01 -32.89
C LYS A 21 -11.92 -9.91 -33.81
N LYS A 22 -10.59 -9.79 -33.90
CA LYS A 22 -9.88 -8.70 -34.59
C LYS A 22 -10.42 -7.32 -34.19
N ARG A 23 -10.71 -7.13 -32.90
CA ARG A 23 -11.34 -5.90 -32.40
C ARG A 23 -10.34 -5.10 -31.56
N TRP A 24 -9.94 -3.95 -32.06
CA TRP A 24 -9.06 -3.00 -31.37
C TRP A 24 -9.58 -1.58 -31.56
N ASN A 25 -9.34 -0.70 -30.58
CA ASN A 25 -9.95 0.64 -30.53
C ASN A 25 -11.50 0.60 -30.50
N GLY A 26 -12.08 -0.51 -30.03
CA GLY A 26 -13.51 -0.75 -29.98
C GLY A 26 -14.16 -1.11 -31.31
N LYS A 27 -13.39 -1.30 -32.39
CA LYS A 27 -13.89 -1.59 -33.74
C LYS A 27 -13.20 -2.82 -34.32
N LYS A 28 -13.91 -3.57 -35.18
CA LYS A 28 -13.31 -4.67 -35.95
C LYS A 28 -12.33 -4.09 -36.97
N GLN A 29 -11.16 -4.70 -37.08
CA GLN A 29 -10.09 -4.31 -37.99
C GLN A 29 -9.91 -5.41 -39.05
N ALA A 30 -9.38 -5.02 -40.22
CA ALA A 30 -9.15 -5.95 -41.32
C ALA A 30 -7.95 -6.87 -41.06
N ALA A 31 -6.84 -6.28 -40.59
CA ALA A 31 -5.63 -7.00 -40.26
C ALA A 31 -5.84 -7.92 -39.04
N ALA A 32 -5.13 -9.05 -39.02
CA ALA A 32 -4.96 -9.84 -37.80
C ALA A 32 -3.85 -9.21 -36.93
N GLY A 33 -3.88 -9.49 -35.63
CA GLY A 33 -2.91 -8.98 -34.67
C GLY A 33 -3.10 -9.59 -33.29
N GLU A 34 -2.08 -9.48 -32.44
CA GLU A 34 -2.08 -10.02 -31.06
C GLU A 34 -1.90 -8.91 -30.02
N HIS A 35 -2.47 -7.74 -30.29
CA HIS A 35 -2.23 -6.52 -29.52
C HIS A 35 -2.70 -6.63 -28.06
N VAL A 36 -3.78 -7.36 -27.78
CA VAL A 36 -4.24 -7.58 -26.41
C VAL A 36 -3.31 -8.58 -25.69
N ARG A 37 -2.84 -9.64 -26.36
CA ARG A 37 -1.83 -10.54 -25.78
C ARG A 37 -0.51 -9.83 -25.49
N GLU A 38 -0.06 -8.96 -26.38
CA GLU A 38 1.12 -8.11 -26.18
C GLU A 38 0.96 -7.25 -24.92
N LEU A 39 -0.19 -6.56 -24.78
CA LEU A 39 -0.51 -5.77 -23.59
C LEU A 39 -0.52 -6.62 -22.32
N GLN A 40 -1.24 -7.74 -22.33
CA GLN A 40 -1.33 -8.65 -21.18
C GLN A 40 0.06 -9.19 -20.78
N THR A 41 0.92 -9.48 -21.75
CA THR A 41 2.31 -9.91 -21.52
C THR A 41 3.12 -8.81 -20.82
N LEU A 42 3.01 -7.56 -21.27
CA LEU A 42 3.70 -6.44 -20.63
C LEU A 42 3.17 -6.15 -19.22
N LEU A 43 1.85 -6.12 -19.02
CA LEU A 43 1.26 -5.96 -17.69
C LEU A 43 1.62 -7.10 -16.74
N LYS A 44 1.83 -8.32 -17.27
CA LYS A 44 2.30 -9.45 -16.46
C LYS A 44 3.74 -9.25 -16.03
N LYS A 45 4.62 -8.80 -16.94
CA LYS A 45 6.02 -8.45 -16.62
C LYS A 45 6.13 -7.30 -15.61
N THR A 46 5.23 -6.32 -15.62
CA THR A 46 5.22 -5.27 -14.58
C THR A 46 4.69 -5.75 -13.23
N GLY A 47 4.10 -6.96 -13.14
CA GLY A 47 3.60 -7.53 -11.90
C GLY A 47 2.18 -7.12 -11.51
N VAL A 48 1.44 -6.44 -12.41
CA VAL A 48 0.06 -5.96 -12.14
C VAL A 48 -1.04 -6.86 -12.71
N TYR A 49 -0.68 -7.81 -13.59
CA TYR A 49 -1.59 -8.77 -14.20
C TYR A 49 -1.22 -10.20 -13.81
N LEU A 50 -2.08 -10.82 -13.00
CA LEU A 50 -1.83 -12.16 -12.43
C LEU A 50 -2.57 -13.28 -13.17
N SER A 51 -3.30 -12.95 -14.25
CA SER A 51 -4.13 -13.90 -14.97
C SER A 51 -3.42 -14.53 -16.16
N ARG A 52 -4.12 -15.44 -16.85
CA ARG A 52 -3.68 -16.05 -18.10
C ARG A 52 -3.70 -15.00 -19.22
N ILE A 53 -2.73 -15.09 -20.13
CA ILE A 53 -2.72 -14.32 -21.37
C ILE A 53 -3.62 -15.04 -22.37
N ASP A 54 -4.73 -14.41 -22.76
CA ASP A 54 -5.77 -15.00 -23.61
C ASP A 54 -6.17 -14.12 -24.81
N GLY A 55 -5.68 -12.87 -24.88
CA GLY A 55 -6.03 -11.93 -25.95
C GLY A 55 -7.42 -11.31 -25.79
N ASP A 56 -8.05 -11.43 -24.62
CA ASP A 56 -9.35 -10.82 -24.30
C ASP A 56 -9.20 -9.66 -23.31
N PHE A 57 -9.55 -8.44 -23.74
CA PHE A 57 -9.50 -7.26 -22.88
C PHE A 57 -10.79 -7.18 -22.07
N ALA A 58 -11.01 -8.16 -21.19
CA ALA A 58 -12.14 -8.21 -20.27
C ALA A 58 -11.81 -7.53 -18.92
N GLY A 59 -12.61 -7.84 -17.88
CA GLY A 59 -12.47 -7.24 -16.55
C GLY A 59 -11.07 -7.36 -15.94
N LYS A 60 -10.42 -8.53 -16.05
CA LYS A 60 -9.10 -8.77 -15.45
C LYS A 60 -7.99 -7.91 -16.08
N THR A 61 -8.03 -7.75 -17.40
CA THR A 61 -7.09 -6.89 -18.14
C THR A 61 -7.38 -5.42 -17.85
N TYR A 62 -8.66 -5.03 -17.83
CA TYR A 62 -9.09 -3.69 -17.45
C TYR A 62 -8.58 -3.29 -16.04
N ASP A 63 -8.77 -4.15 -15.04
CA ASP A 63 -8.29 -3.88 -13.69
C ASP A 63 -6.77 -3.80 -13.61
N ALA A 64 -6.05 -4.58 -14.42
CA ALA A 64 -4.59 -4.53 -14.48
C ALA A 64 -4.07 -3.24 -15.11
N VAL A 65 -4.73 -2.73 -16.15
CA VAL A 65 -4.40 -1.40 -16.71
C VAL A 65 -4.63 -0.32 -15.67
N LYS A 66 -5.74 -0.35 -14.92
CA LYS A 66 -5.97 0.63 -13.85
C LYS A 66 -4.96 0.51 -12.71
N ARG A 67 -4.58 -0.70 -12.31
CA ARG A 67 -3.50 -0.94 -11.34
C ARG A 67 -2.18 -0.33 -11.82
N PHE A 68 -1.83 -0.55 -13.09
CA PHE A 68 -0.65 0.03 -13.71
C PHE A 68 -0.68 1.57 -13.67
N GLN A 69 -1.76 2.16 -14.20
CA GLN A 69 -1.95 3.62 -14.23
C GLN A 69 -1.84 4.22 -12.83
N TRP A 70 -2.51 3.62 -11.83
CA TRP A 70 -2.44 4.09 -10.45
C TRP A 70 -1.01 3.99 -9.89
N ASN A 71 -0.31 2.86 -10.10
CA ASN A 71 1.06 2.69 -9.58
C ASN A 71 2.04 3.67 -10.22
N ALA A 72 1.94 3.83 -11.54
CA ALA A 72 2.72 4.79 -12.32
C ALA A 72 2.58 6.22 -11.78
N GLN A 73 1.36 6.61 -11.42
CA GLN A 73 1.04 7.94 -10.89
C GLN A 73 1.42 8.14 -9.42
N ASN A 74 1.22 7.13 -8.57
CA ASN A 74 1.20 7.35 -7.12
C ASN A 74 2.48 6.87 -6.42
N ILE A 75 3.12 5.82 -6.92
CA ILE A 75 4.28 5.21 -6.28
C ILE A 75 5.55 5.76 -6.92
N LYS A 76 6.45 6.32 -6.11
CA LYS A 76 7.72 6.93 -6.56
C LYS A 76 8.88 5.92 -6.65
N SER A 77 8.58 4.63 -6.48
CA SER A 77 9.58 3.56 -6.48
C SER A 77 9.20 2.42 -7.42
N ARG A 78 10.20 1.74 -7.97
CA ARG A 78 10.05 0.53 -8.80
C ARG A 78 11.07 -0.52 -8.35
N ILE A 79 10.84 -1.77 -8.73
CA ILE A 79 11.85 -2.82 -8.63
C ILE A 79 12.57 -2.94 -9.98
N LYS A 80 13.90 -2.89 -9.95
CA LYS A 80 14.80 -3.17 -11.07
C LYS A 80 15.87 -4.13 -10.59
N ASN A 81 16.00 -5.30 -11.21
CA ASN A 81 17.00 -6.32 -10.84
C ASN A 81 17.02 -6.60 -9.32
N LYS A 82 15.83 -6.81 -8.72
CA LYS A 82 15.62 -7.02 -7.28
C LYS A 82 15.95 -5.84 -6.35
N ALA A 83 16.45 -4.72 -6.88
CA ALA A 83 16.70 -3.49 -6.13
C ALA A 83 15.54 -2.50 -6.26
N LEU A 84 15.33 -1.71 -5.21
CA LEU A 84 14.40 -0.59 -5.23
C LEU A 84 15.06 0.62 -5.89
N VAL A 85 14.41 1.22 -6.88
CA VAL A 85 14.86 2.45 -7.54
C VAL A 85 13.80 3.53 -7.42
N THR A 86 14.22 4.76 -7.14
CA THR A 86 13.35 5.94 -7.15
C THR A 86 13.17 6.42 -8.58
N VAL A 87 11.94 6.80 -8.93
CA VAL A 87 11.59 7.32 -10.26
C VAL A 87 10.75 8.58 -10.14
N SER A 88 10.94 9.52 -11.06
CA SER A 88 10.03 10.65 -11.24
C SER A 88 8.70 10.16 -11.81
N ARG A 89 7.59 10.75 -11.35
CA ARG A 89 6.25 10.45 -11.87
C ARG A 89 6.13 11.00 -13.29
N THR A 90 5.75 10.14 -14.22
CA THR A 90 5.70 10.44 -15.65
C THR A 90 4.29 10.34 -16.23
N LEU A 91 3.40 9.59 -15.57
CA LEU A 91 1.99 9.47 -15.97
C LEU A 91 1.13 10.45 -15.18
N THR A 92 0.30 11.22 -15.87
CA THR A 92 -0.68 12.15 -15.30
C THR A 92 -2.12 11.90 -15.80
N ASP A 93 -2.29 10.91 -16.69
CA ASP A 93 -3.59 10.53 -17.26
C ASP A 93 -4.62 10.10 -16.21
N LYS A 94 -5.89 10.00 -16.61
CA LYS A 94 -6.91 9.38 -15.77
C LYS A 94 -6.62 7.90 -15.54
N ILE A 95 -7.03 7.39 -14.38
CA ILE A 95 -7.00 5.96 -14.06
C ILE A 95 -8.32 5.35 -14.57
N ASP A 96 -8.42 5.17 -15.87
CA ASP A 96 -9.65 4.82 -16.60
C ASP A 96 -9.64 3.41 -17.19
N GLY A 97 -8.49 2.73 -17.22
CA GLY A 97 -8.32 1.41 -17.82
C GLY A 97 -8.19 1.43 -19.35
N ILE A 98 -7.93 2.60 -19.94
CA ILE A 98 -7.70 2.79 -21.38
C ILE A 98 -6.20 2.91 -21.64
N VAL A 99 -5.69 2.14 -22.60
CA VAL A 99 -4.29 2.17 -23.02
C VAL A 99 -4.11 3.19 -24.14
N GLY A 100 -4.19 4.47 -23.76
CA GLY A 100 -3.93 5.62 -24.63
C GLY A 100 -2.43 5.94 -24.77
N LYS A 101 -2.13 7.06 -25.44
CA LYS A 101 -0.75 7.49 -25.78
C LYS A 101 0.20 7.50 -24.57
N ASN A 102 -0.18 8.14 -23.46
CA ASN A 102 0.75 8.25 -22.31
C ASN A 102 0.85 6.95 -21.53
N THR A 103 -0.22 6.15 -21.44
CA THR A 103 -0.14 4.80 -20.87
C THR A 103 0.81 3.90 -21.68
N LYS A 104 0.80 3.98 -23.02
CA LYS A 104 1.78 3.26 -23.87
C LYS A 104 3.21 3.73 -23.64
N LYS A 105 3.42 5.05 -23.61
CA LYS A 105 4.74 5.65 -23.32
C LYS A 105 5.28 5.14 -21.98
N GLU A 106 4.43 5.10 -20.96
CA GLU A 106 4.81 4.60 -19.64
C GLU A 106 5.11 3.10 -19.67
N LEU A 107 4.28 2.29 -20.33
CA LEU A 107 4.55 0.84 -20.50
C LEU A 107 5.87 0.60 -21.25
N PHE A 108 6.20 1.42 -22.24
CA PHE A 108 7.47 1.35 -22.96
C PHE A 108 8.67 1.64 -22.05
N ILE A 109 8.58 2.67 -21.20
CA ILE A 109 9.60 2.99 -20.22
C ILE A 109 9.81 1.80 -19.27
N TRP A 110 8.72 1.22 -18.75
CA TRP A 110 8.82 0.08 -17.85
C TRP A 110 9.40 -1.17 -18.52
N LYS A 111 8.99 -1.44 -19.76
CA LYS A 111 9.55 -2.52 -20.58
C LYS A 111 11.06 -2.33 -20.80
N SER A 112 11.48 -1.14 -21.24
CA SER A 112 12.89 -0.87 -21.59
C SER A 112 13.82 -0.88 -20.37
N LYS A 113 13.32 -0.49 -19.19
CA LYS A 113 14.08 -0.49 -17.95
C LYS A 113 13.93 -1.78 -17.12
N ASN A 114 13.12 -2.73 -17.60
CA ASN A 114 12.75 -3.96 -16.89
C ASN A 114 12.20 -3.68 -15.48
N TYR A 115 11.28 -2.71 -15.39
CA TYR A 115 10.65 -2.34 -14.12
C TYR A 115 9.51 -3.26 -13.75
N THR A 116 9.43 -3.57 -12.45
CA THR A 116 8.28 -4.22 -11.82
C THR A 116 7.67 -3.28 -10.78
N SER A 117 6.37 -3.39 -10.55
CA SER A 117 5.63 -2.58 -9.59
C SER A 117 5.96 -2.99 -8.15
N THR A 118 5.85 -2.04 -7.24
CA THR A 118 5.94 -2.25 -5.80
C THR A 118 4.94 -1.35 -5.07
N GLY A 119 4.81 -1.53 -3.76
CA GLY A 119 4.03 -0.71 -2.86
C GLY A 119 4.74 0.54 -2.36
N ASP A 120 4.13 1.19 -1.37
CA ASP A 120 4.71 2.34 -0.65
C ASP A 120 5.14 1.99 0.77
N LEU A 121 5.39 0.71 1.05
CA LEU A 121 5.93 0.31 2.33
C LEU A 121 7.34 0.85 2.54
N ILE A 122 7.59 1.31 3.77
CA ILE A 122 8.91 1.66 4.30
C ILE A 122 9.13 0.88 5.60
N ARG A 123 10.40 0.67 5.93
CA ARG A 123 10.84 0.14 7.23
C ARG A 123 11.58 1.24 7.99
N ILE A 124 11.41 1.26 9.30
CA ILE A 124 11.96 2.27 10.20
C ILE A 124 12.42 1.54 11.46
N LYS A 125 13.61 1.85 11.96
CA LYS A 125 14.06 1.34 13.26
C LYS A 125 13.29 2.05 14.37
N ALA A 126 12.91 1.31 15.40
CA ALA A 126 12.23 1.92 16.54
C ALA A 126 13.09 2.97 17.25
N SER A 127 14.42 2.80 17.23
CA SER A 127 15.40 3.73 17.80
C SER A 127 15.46 5.10 17.12
N GLU A 128 14.74 5.30 16.00
CA GLU A 128 14.65 6.60 15.33
C GLU A 128 13.61 7.52 16.03
N PHE A 129 12.85 6.99 16.99
CA PHE A 129 11.86 7.72 17.77
C PHE A 129 12.32 7.85 19.22
N ASP A 130 12.03 9.00 19.84
CA ASP A 130 12.41 9.25 21.24
C ASP A 130 11.44 8.59 22.24
N ASN A 131 10.16 8.56 21.88
CA ASN A 131 9.04 8.20 22.74
C ASN A 131 8.14 7.13 22.11
N ILE A 132 8.61 6.43 21.08
CA ILE A 132 7.95 5.25 20.50
C ILE A 132 8.86 4.04 20.63
N GLU A 133 8.32 2.94 21.15
CA GLU A 133 9.05 1.67 21.30
C GLU A 133 8.25 0.50 20.69
N LEU A 134 8.92 -0.61 20.45
CA LEU A 134 8.25 -1.89 20.15
C LEU A 134 8.01 -2.62 21.47
N SER A 135 6.75 -2.95 21.75
CA SER A 135 6.41 -3.76 22.91
C SER A 135 7.01 -5.18 22.79
N SER A 136 7.10 -5.89 23.92
CA SER A 136 7.50 -7.29 23.97
C SER A 136 6.58 -8.24 23.18
N ILE A 137 5.37 -7.80 22.85
CA ILE A 137 4.39 -8.54 22.05
C ILE A 137 4.32 -8.05 20.60
N PHE A 138 5.25 -7.19 20.18
CA PHE A 138 5.26 -6.64 18.83
C PHE A 138 5.39 -7.74 17.77
N LYS A 139 4.50 -7.71 16.78
CA LYS A 139 4.50 -8.72 15.71
C LYS A 139 5.37 -8.28 14.54
N THR A 140 6.63 -8.69 14.56
CA THR A 140 7.56 -8.51 13.45
C THR A 140 7.12 -9.29 12.22
N ILE A 141 7.39 -8.74 11.04
CA ILE A 141 7.13 -9.40 9.76
C ILE A 141 8.38 -10.17 9.33
N THR A 142 8.26 -11.49 9.15
CA THR A 142 9.33 -12.30 8.58
C THR A 142 9.56 -11.93 7.11
N HIS A 143 10.66 -11.24 6.83
CA HIS A 143 11.00 -10.79 5.48
C HIS A 143 12.51 -10.51 5.38
N PRO A 144 13.19 -10.84 4.26
CA PRO A 144 14.66 -10.68 4.14
C PRO A 144 15.18 -9.25 4.36
N SER A 145 14.34 -8.26 4.10
CA SER A 145 14.69 -6.84 4.23
C SER A 145 14.35 -6.22 5.59
N ILE A 146 13.75 -6.94 6.53
CA ILE A 146 13.21 -6.37 7.78
C ILE A 146 14.00 -6.95 8.96
N ALA A 147 14.59 -6.08 9.78
CA ALA A 147 15.24 -6.47 11.03
C ALA A 147 14.23 -6.56 12.19
N SER A 148 14.62 -7.20 13.30
CA SER A 148 13.72 -7.44 14.45
C SER A 148 13.30 -6.17 15.19
N ASP A 149 14.13 -5.13 15.13
CA ASP A 149 13.93 -3.80 15.73
C ASP A 149 13.21 -2.82 14.79
N GLU A 150 12.69 -3.29 13.66
CA GLU A 150 12.08 -2.45 12.64
C GLU A 150 10.56 -2.64 12.56
N LEU A 151 9.84 -1.53 12.44
CA LEU A 151 8.43 -1.51 12.08
C LEU A 151 8.25 -1.23 10.58
N VAL A 152 7.16 -1.75 10.02
CA VAL A 152 6.79 -1.51 8.62
C VAL A 152 5.46 -0.78 8.53
N ILE A 153 5.44 0.30 7.76
CA ILE A 153 4.26 1.12 7.51
C ILE A 153 4.21 1.57 6.04
N SER A 154 3.06 2.05 5.59
CA SER A 154 2.96 2.87 4.40
C SER A 154 3.70 4.19 4.63
N SER A 155 4.43 4.69 3.63
CA SER A 155 5.09 6.00 3.72
C SER A 155 4.12 7.15 4.00
N GLN A 156 2.82 6.97 3.72
CA GLN A 156 1.78 7.96 4.02
C GLN A 156 1.38 8.02 5.50
N LEU A 157 1.85 7.08 6.32
CA LEU A 157 1.65 7.07 7.77
C LEU A 157 2.84 7.69 8.51
N LEU A 158 3.95 7.97 7.82
CA LEU A 158 5.20 8.43 8.45
C LEU A 158 5.02 9.73 9.23
N ASP A 159 4.45 10.75 8.60
CA ASP A 159 4.27 12.07 9.23
C ASP A 159 3.40 11.99 10.49
N TYR A 160 2.45 11.05 10.52
CA TYR A 160 1.61 10.78 11.69
C TYR A 160 2.39 10.14 12.84
N LEU A 161 3.34 9.23 12.54
CA LEU A 161 4.21 8.68 13.57
C LEU A 161 5.18 9.71 14.13
N ILE A 162 5.73 10.59 13.28
CA ILE A 162 6.59 11.69 13.73
C ILE A 162 5.82 12.64 14.65
N GLN A 163 4.57 12.98 14.31
CA GLN A 163 3.70 13.79 15.15
C GLN A 163 3.34 13.08 16.46
N ALA A 164 3.08 11.77 16.41
CA ALA A 164 2.82 10.96 17.60
C ALA A 164 4.03 10.98 18.56
N ASP A 165 5.23 10.78 18.03
CA ASP A 165 6.48 10.81 18.81
C ASP A 165 6.71 12.18 19.47
N THR A 166 6.58 13.25 18.68
CA THR A 166 6.71 14.63 19.17
C THR A 166 5.70 14.91 20.29
N ARG A 167 4.44 14.51 20.10
CA ARG A 167 3.40 14.73 21.10
C ARG A 167 3.61 13.87 22.34
N ALA A 168 4.09 12.65 22.18
CA ALA A 168 4.40 11.75 23.28
C ALA A 168 5.51 12.34 24.16
N LYS A 169 6.56 12.90 23.53
CA LYS A 169 7.63 13.64 24.21
C LYS A 169 7.12 14.82 25.03
N GLU A 170 6.30 15.69 24.43
CA GLU A 170 5.70 16.84 25.13
C GLU A 170 4.86 16.45 26.35
N LEU A 171 4.17 15.32 26.26
CA LEU A 171 3.31 14.80 27.33
C LEU A 171 4.07 13.89 28.31
N SER A 172 5.35 13.64 28.09
CA SER A 172 6.17 12.70 28.87
C SER A 172 5.57 11.29 28.95
N ILE A 173 4.99 10.82 27.84
CA ILE A 173 4.44 9.47 27.69
C ILE A 173 5.27 8.66 26.68
N THR A 174 5.14 7.34 26.73
CA THR A 174 5.71 6.42 25.74
C THR A 174 4.61 5.71 24.97
N ILE A 175 4.76 5.61 23.66
CA ILE A 175 3.87 4.85 22.78
C ILE A 175 4.49 3.47 22.54
N SER A 176 3.92 2.46 23.19
CA SER A 176 4.40 1.08 23.07
C SER A 176 3.62 0.37 21.95
N LEU A 177 4.27 0.16 20.80
CA LEU A 177 3.66 -0.43 19.61
C LEU A 177 3.50 -1.95 19.77
N ASN A 178 2.30 -2.44 19.49
CA ASN A 178 1.99 -3.87 19.47
C ASN A 178 1.95 -4.40 18.02
N GLN A 179 1.54 -3.56 17.07
CA GLN A 179 1.38 -3.99 15.69
C GLN A 179 1.36 -2.81 14.71
N THR A 180 1.93 -2.98 13.51
CA THR A 180 1.80 -2.02 12.40
C THR A 180 1.23 -2.71 11.15
N PHE A 181 2.01 -2.97 10.09
CA PHE A 181 1.54 -3.66 8.90
C PHE A 181 1.15 -5.13 9.19
N ARG A 182 0.09 -5.61 8.53
CA ARG A 182 -0.38 -7.00 8.59
C ARG A 182 -0.25 -7.69 7.24
N VAL A 183 0.34 -8.88 7.24
CA VAL A 183 0.34 -9.77 6.08
C VAL A 183 -1.01 -10.49 6.02
N ASN A 184 -1.69 -10.39 4.88
CA ASN A 184 -2.99 -11.02 4.67
C ASN A 184 -2.87 -12.54 4.72
N GLY A 185 -3.81 -13.20 5.39
CA GLY A 185 -3.83 -14.67 5.54
C GLY A 185 -2.97 -15.23 6.68
N VAL A 186 -2.15 -14.40 7.35
CA VAL A 186 -1.43 -14.81 8.57
C VAL A 186 -2.34 -14.63 9.78
N LYS A 187 -2.47 -15.68 10.61
CA LYS A 187 -3.32 -15.65 11.81
C LYS A 187 -2.82 -14.60 12.79
N VAL A 188 -3.73 -13.76 13.29
CA VAL A 188 -3.43 -12.77 14.32
C VAL A 188 -3.59 -13.44 15.70
N SER A 189 -2.51 -13.58 16.47
CA SER A 189 -2.58 -13.99 17.88
C SER A 189 -3.00 -12.81 18.78
N GLY A 190 -3.76 -13.05 19.85
CA GLY A 190 -4.09 -12.03 20.85
C GLY A 190 -5.06 -10.91 20.39
N ALA A 191 -5.79 -11.09 19.30
CA ALA A 191 -6.77 -10.10 18.83
C ALA A 191 -7.98 -10.03 19.77
N VAL A 192 -8.26 -8.85 20.35
CA VAL A 192 -9.46 -8.60 21.18
C VAL A 192 -10.74 -8.63 20.32
N VAL A 193 -10.62 -8.29 19.04
CA VAL A 193 -11.72 -8.29 18.06
C VAL A 193 -11.37 -9.06 16.79
N THR A 194 -12.34 -9.76 16.19
CA THR A 194 -12.18 -10.45 14.89
C THR A 194 -11.63 -9.49 13.84
N PRO A 195 -10.48 -9.80 13.18
CA PRO A 195 -9.90 -8.93 12.17
C PRO A 195 -10.83 -8.70 10.98
N ALA A 196 -10.95 -7.44 10.54
CA ALA A 196 -11.73 -7.10 9.35
C ALA A 196 -11.06 -7.61 8.07
N LYS A 197 -11.87 -8.11 7.12
CA LYS A 197 -11.39 -8.52 5.78
C LYS A 197 -10.74 -7.37 4.98
N LYS A 198 -11.04 -6.12 5.34
CA LYS A 198 -10.45 -4.89 4.77
C LYS A 198 -9.94 -3.94 5.85
N SER A 199 -8.93 -4.39 6.60
CA SER A 199 -8.27 -3.61 7.66
C SER A 199 -7.27 -2.59 7.10
N GLN A 200 -7.07 -1.47 7.80
CA GLN A 200 -6.05 -0.47 7.46
C GLN A 200 -4.62 -1.01 7.69
N HIS A 201 -4.41 -1.98 8.59
CA HIS A 201 -3.12 -2.64 8.75
C HIS A 201 -2.66 -3.38 7.49
N LEU A 202 -3.61 -3.91 6.69
CA LEU A 202 -3.31 -4.65 5.45
C LEU A 202 -2.77 -3.73 4.33
N ILE A 203 -2.86 -2.42 4.51
CA ILE A 203 -2.28 -1.43 3.61
C ILE A 203 -1.20 -0.58 4.28
N GLY A 204 -0.84 -0.87 5.54
CA GLY A 204 0.17 -0.15 6.32
C GLY A 204 -0.26 1.22 6.84
N HIS A 205 -1.57 1.44 7.00
CA HIS A 205 -2.16 2.72 7.44
C HIS A 205 -2.60 2.73 8.90
N ALA A 206 -2.22 1.74 9.69
CA ALA A 206 -2.64 1.62 11.07
C ALA A 206 -1.52 1.14 11.98
N ILE A 207 -1.65 1.51 13.24
CA ILE A 207 -0.89 1.01 14.37
C ILE A 207 -1.86 0.52 15.46
N ASP A 208 -1.44 -0.51 16.18
CA ASP A 208 -2.02 -0.86 17.47
C ASP A 208 -0.97 -0.56 18.53
N CYS A 209 -1.32 0.20 19.56
CA CYS A 209 -0.39 0.60 20.61
C CYS A 209 -1.06 0.72 21.98
N ASN A 210 -0.23 0.74 23.02
CA ASN A 210 -0.60 1.19 24.36
C ASN A 210 0.07 2.54 24.63
N ILE A 211 -0.55 3.38 25.45
CA ILE A 211 0.03 4.65 25.91
C ILE A 211 0.51 4.45 27.35
N VAL A 212 1.81 4.61 27.60
CA VAL A 212 2.44 4.44 28.90
C VAL A 212 2.74 5.81 29.50
N ASP A 213 2.20 6.10 30.67
CA ASP A 213 2.34 7.39 31.37
C ASP A 213 2.96 7.11 32.75
N GLY A 214 4.28 7.27 32.84
CA GLY A 214 5.07 6.77 33.97
C GLY A 214 4.88 5.27 34.18
N ALA A 215 4.35 4.87 35.34
CA ALA A 215 4.05 3.47 35.66
C ALA A 215 2.67 2.99 35.15
N ILE A 216 1.85 3.89 34.59
CA ILE A 216 0.47 3.57 34.20
C ILE A 216 0.41 3.16 32.73
N HIS A 217 -0.02 1.91 32.49
CA HIS A 217 -0.30 1.42 31.15
C HIS A 217 -1.76 1.68 30.76
N ASN A 218 -1.99 2.68 29.92
CA ASN A 218 -3.30 2.99 29.34
C ASN A 218 -3.62 2.01 28.21
N ASN A 219 -3.97 0.78 28.59
CA ASN A 219 -4.39 -0.29 27.70
C ASN A 219 -5.92 -0.35 27.56
N SER A 220 -6.43 -1.30 26.77
CA SER A 220 -7.88 -1.46 26.55
C SER A 220 -8.71 -1.60 27.84
N ASN A 221 -8.16 -2.19 28.89
CA ASN A 221 -8.86 -2.34 30.16
C ASN A 221 -8.92 -1.02 30.94
N ALA A 222 -7.85 -0.22 30.95
CA ALA A 222 -7.84 1.10 31.58
C ALA A 222 -8.92 2.01 30.98
N PHE A 223 -8.98 2.10 29.66
CA PHE A 223 -10.01 2.89 28.96
C PHE A 223 -11.44 2.37 29.17
N LYS A 224 -11.66 1.05 29.19
CA LYS A 224 -12.98 0.48 29.51
C LYS A 224 -13.45 0.84 30.92
N LYS A 225 -12.52 0.91 31.88
CA LYS A 225 -12.80 1.28 33.27
C LYS A 225 -12.80 2.79 33.53
N LYS A 226 -12.56 3.63 32.51
CA LYS A 226 -12.40 5.08 32.62
C LYS A 226 -11.25 5.49 33.57
N GLN A 227 -10.19 4.68 33.60
CA GLN A 227 -9.00 4.85 34.44
C GLN A 227 -7.78 5.38 33.67
N GLU A 228 -7.97 5.72 32.40
CA GLU A 228 -6.95 6.34 31.57
C GLU A 228 -6.49 7.70 32.13
N THR A 229 -5.21 8.00 31.97
CA THR A 229 -4.61 9.24 32.46
C THR A 229 -5.04 10.45 31.62
N LYS A 230 -4.88 11.65 32.19
CA LYS A 230 -5.14 12.91 31.47
C LYS A 230 -4.24 13.06 30.24
N ASN A 231 -2.98 12.64 30.32
CA ASN A 231 -2.05 12.73 29.20
C ASN A 231 -2.42 11.75 28.07
N ALA A 232 -2.88 10.53 28.39
CA ALA A 232 -3.37 9.60 27.38
C ALA A 232 -4.59 10.15 26.61
N LYS A 233 -5.52 10.82 27.30
CA LYS A 233 -6.65 11.52 26.65
C LYS A 233 -6.17 12.62 25.71
N LYS A 234 -5.29 13.51 26.21
CA LYS A 234 -4.72 14.61 25.41
C LYS A 234 -3.98 14.10 24.18
N PHE A 235 -3.25 12.99 24.31
CA PHE A 235 -2.59 12.35 23.17
C PHE A 235 -3.60 11.89 22.11
N ILE A 236 -4.65 11.15 22.52
CA ILE A 236 -5.70 10.69 21.61
C ILE A 236 -6.39 11.86 20.90
N GLU A 237 -6.72 12.92 21.64
CA GLU A 237 -7.32 14.15 21.10
C GLU A 237 -6.43 14.76 20.02
N THR A 238 -5.14 14.97 20.31
CA THR A 238 -4.18 15.52 19.33
C THR A 238 -4.05 14.63 18.08
N MET A 239 -3.98 13.30 18.23
CA MET A 239 -3.90 12.40 17.07
C MET A 239 -5.16 12.48 16.19
N LYS A 240 -6.34 12.65 16.82
CA LYS A 240 -7.61 12.86 16.12
C LYS A 240 -7.66 14.20 15.38
N GLU A 241 -7.21 15.28 16.03
CA GLU A 241 -7.10 16.62 15.43
C GLU A 241 -6.18 16.62 14.20
N ASN A 242 -5.09 15.85 14.25
CA ASN A 242 -4.18 15.66 13.11
C ASN A 242 -4.78 14.80 11.98
N GLY A 243 -5.96 14.21 12.20
CA GLY A 243 -6.72 13.49 11.19
C GLY A 243 -6.45 11.98 11.14
N MET A 244 -5.95 11.41 12.23
CA MET A 244 -6.07 9.97 12.49
C MET A 244 -7.44 9.67 13.10
N ARG A 245 -7.88 8.43 12.95
CA ARG A 245 -9.01 7.90 13.70
C ARG A 245 -8.50 7.06 14.85
N TRP A 246 -9.21 7.07 15.96
CA TRP A 246 -8.94 6.20 17.09
C TRP A 246 -10.04 5.15 17.21
N GLY A 247 -9.66 3.89 17.42
CA GLY A 247 -10.60 2.78 17.44
C GLY A 247 -11.51 2.77 18.67
N GLY A 248 -11.22 3.56 19.71
CA GLY A 248 -12.14 3.81 20.81
C GLY A 248 -13.44 4.51 20.38
N ASP A 249 -13.42 5.26 19.27
CA ASP A 249 -14.60 5.94 18.71
C ASP A 249 -15.38 5.07 17.69
N PHE A 250 -14.95 3.85 17.41
CA PHE A 250 -15.59 3.00 16.41
C PHE A 250 -16.84 2.33 16.97
N SER A 251 -17.83 2.08 16.09
CA SER A 251 -19.03 1.31 16.46
C SER A 251 -18.69 -0.07 17.02
N LYS A 252 -17.65 -0.71 16.46
CA LYS A 252 -16.95 -1.84 17.07
C LYS A 252 -15.66 -1.33 17.70
N ILE A 253 -15.73 -1.05 18.99
CA ILE A 253 -14.63 -0.48 19.78
C ILE A 253 -13.35 -1.32 19.66
N ASP A 254 -12.24 -0.65 19.33
CA ASP A 254 -10.88 -1.19 19.21
C ASP A 254 -9.88 -0.20 19.80
N ILE A 255 -9.84 -0.09 21.13
CA ILE A 255 -9.08 0.92 21.86
C ILE A 255 -7.58 1.06 21.48
N PRO A 256 -6.79 -0.01 21.26
CA PRO A 256 -5.39 0.16 20.95
C PRO A 256 -5.14 0.72 19.54
N HIS A 257 -6.19 0.81 18.71
CA HIS A 257 -6.06 1.07 17.29
C HIS A 257 -6.03 2.56 16.95
N PHE A 258 -5.08 2.94 16.09
CA PHE A 258 -5.09 4.22 15.39
C PHE A 258 -4.86 4.00 13.90
N ASP A 259 -5.59 4.73 13.05
CA ASP A 259 -5.37 4.65 11.60
C ASP A 259 -5.56 5.96 10.85
N LYS A 260 -4.86 6.06 9.71
CA LYS A 260 -5.16 7.04 8.68
C LYS A 260 -6.08 6.43 7.63
N GLN A 261 -7.37 6.73 7.72
CA GLN A 261 -8.39 6.06 6.92
C GLN A 261 -8.13 6.16 5.40
N VAL A 262 -8.09 5.00 4.76
CA VAL A 262 -8.40 4.87 3.34
C VAL A 262 -9.72 4.11 3.22
N VAL A 263 -10.73 4.76 2.63
CA VAL A 263 -12.08 4.20 2.50
C VAL A 263 -12.02 2.85 1.76
N SER A 264 -12.41 1.78 2.45
CA SER A 264 -12.17 0.38 2.05
C SER A 264 -12.97 -0.07 0.83
N SER A 265 -14.05 0.66 0.47
CA SER A 265 -14.84 0.45 -0.75
C SER A 265 -14.19 1.08 -2.00
N THR A 266 -13.19 1.95 -1.84
CA THR A 266 -12.60 2.68 -2.98
C THR A 266 -11.52 1.87 -3.70
N PRO A 267 -11.28 2.16 -5.00
CA PRO A 267 -10.14 1.58 -5.73
C PRO A 267 -8.79 1.86 -5.08
N LYS A 268 -8.62 3.03 -4.44
CA LYS A 268 -7.37 3.41 -3.74
C LYS A 268 -6.99 2.37 -2.69
N TYR A 269 -7.95 1.90 -1.89
CA TYR A 269 -7.70 0.84 -0.91
C TYR A 269 -7.24 -0.45 -1.60
N ASN A 270 -7.96 -0.88 -2.63
CA ASN A 270 -7.66 -2.13 -3.35
C ASN A 270 -6.27 -2.10 -4.01
N TYR A 271 -5.85 -0.95 -4.56
CA TYR A 271 -4.50 -0.82 -5.13
C TYR A 271 -3.42 -0.88 -4.07
N LYS A 272 -3.57 -0.15 -2.96
CA LYS A 272 -2.60 -0.21 -1.85
C LYS A 272 -2.51 -1.60 -1.26
N PHE A 273 -3.65 -2.27 -1.06
CA PHE A 273 -3.71 -3.67 -0.63
C PHE A 273 -2.94 -4.56 -1.61
N PHE A 274 -3.24 -4.48 -2.91
CA PHE A 274 -2.57 -5.27 -3.93
C PHE A 274 -1.05 -5.09 -3.91
N PHE A 275 -0.56 -3.84 -3.91
CA PHE A 275 0.86 -3.58 -4.01
C PHE A 275 1.61 -3.86 -2.71
N ASN A 276 1.09 -3.44 -1.56
CA ASN A 276 1.79 -3.60 -0.28
C ASN A 276 1.84 -5.09 0.14
N GLN A 277 0.78 -5.86 -0.12
CA GLN A 277 0.82 -7.31 0.11
C GLN A 277 1.78 -8.02 -0.84
N ARG A 278 1.85 -7.60 -2.11
CA ARG A 278 2.81 -8.15 -3.09
C ARG A 278 4.26 -7.79 -2.78
N THR A 279 4.53 -6.61 -2.22
CA THR A 279 5.87 -6.27 -1.72
C THR A 279 6.38 -7.35 -0.76
N ILE A 280 5.52 -7.84 0.15
CA ILE A 280 5.89 -8.92 1.07
C ILE A 280 5.95 -10.28 0.37
N SER A 281 4.90 -10.68 -0.36
CA SER A 281 4.82 -12.03 -0.94
C SER A 281 5.90 -12.32 -1.98
N GLU A 282 6.33 -11.29 -2.72
CA GLU A 282 7.38 -11.38 -3.74
C GLU A 282 8.77 -11.06 -3.17
N LYS A 283 8.90 -10.91 -1.84
CA LYS A 283 10.15 -10.60 -1.12
C LYS A 283 10.89 -9.39 -1.69
N GLN A 284 10.16 -8.33 -2.03
CA GLN A 284 10.74 -7.14 -2.66
C GLN A 284 11.54 -6.32 -1.66
N CYS A 285 12.59 -5.65 -2.11
CA CYS A 285 13.32 -4.70 -1.25
C CYS A 285 12.38 -3.61 -0.71
N ILE A 286 12.48 -3.32 0.59
CA ILE A 286 11.70 -2.28 1.29
C ILE A 286 12.69 -1.21 1.75
N LYS A 287 12.38 0.06 1.43
CA LYS A 287 13.26 1.19 1.76
C LYS A 287 13.37 1.35 3.28
N LEU A 288 14.59 1.33 3.81
CA LEU A 288 14.88 1.84 5.14
C LEU A 288 14.81 3.35 5.11
N LYS A 289 14.01 3.91 6.02
CA LYS A 289 13.96 5.34 6.28
C LYS A 289 14.72 5.58 7.59
N CYS A 290 15.74 6.42 7.52
CA CYS A 290 16.47 6.95 8.66
C CYS A 290 16.34 8.49 8.67
N TRP A 291 16.58 9.10 9.83
CA TRP A 291 16.76 10.54 9.98
C TRP A 291 17.80 10.86 11.06
#